data_AF-A0A6P0Y2T2-F1
#
_entry.id   AF-A0A6P0Y2T2-F1
#
_cell.length_a   1.000
_cell.length_b   1.000
_cell.length_c   1.000
_cell.angle_alpha   90.00
_cell.angle_beta   90.00
_cell.angle_gamma   90.00
#
_symmetry.space_group_name_H-M   'P 1'
#
loop_
_entity.id
_entity.type
_entity.pdbx_description
1 polymer ?
#
loop_
_entity_poly.entity_id
_entity_poly.type
_entity_poly.pdbx_seq_one_letter_code
_entity_poly.pdbx_strand_id
1 'polypeptide(L)'
;SNLADNILLIAVAIGAVLVTRAISVYSLSALSNLVVKSNIGLKEQTLLWWGGLRGSVSIALVLSVPVVLPGRDEITAVVFGVVLFTLLVQGLTTQSMLKVLGLIGDQPLRQEYMETTARRVALKRVLNYVSELVRLQEIDPEYYRYQAEFLQKELKQLQEKIDKMQAEHSQLVALDMKLLREELVDIEAETYAEFIRAGKLNSNISPLLAEVFEEKEEQES
;
A
#
# COMPACT_ATOMS: atom_id res chain seq x y z
N SER A 1 -6.66 49.66 -13.17
CA SER A 1 -6.76 48.78 -11.99
C SER A 1 -7.60 47.61 -12.43
N ASN A 2 -7.00 46.47 -12.80
CA ASN A 2 -7.75 45.24 -13.14
C ASN A 2 -6.90 43.97 -13.09
N LEU A 3 -5.57 44.05 -13.21
CA LEU A 3 -4.73 42.85 -13.19
C LEU A 3 -4.56 42.23 -11.78
N ALA A 4 -4.47 43.08 -10.74
CA ALA A 4 -4.36 42.63 -9.35
C ALA A 4 -5.68 42.03 -8.82
N ASP A 5 -6.82 42.57 -9.25
CA ASP A 5 -8.14 42.06 -8.88
C ASP A 5 -8.40 40.68 -9.50
N ASN A 6 -7.94 40.45 -10.73
CA ASN A 6 -8.04 39.15 -11.39
C ASN A 6 -7.19 38.07 -10.70
N ILE A 7 -5.97 38.39 -10.25
CA ILE A 7 -5.13 37.44 -9.49
C ILE A 7 -5.76 37.10 -8.14
N LEU A 8 -6.38 38.08 -7.47
CA LEU A 8 -7.04 37.88 -6.19
C LEU A 8 -8.29 37.01 -6.36
N LEU A 9 -9.09 37.24 -7.41
CA LEU A 9 -10.22 36.38 -7.78
C LEU A 9 -9.80 34.95 -8.10
N ILE A 10 -8.69 34.76 -8.83
CA ILE A 10 -8.11 33.44 -9.11
C ILE A 10 -7.74 32.74 -7.80
N ALA A 11 -7.02 33.42 -6.91
CA ALA A 11 -6.58 32.84 -5.64
C ALA A 11 -7.77 32.47 -4.74
N VAL A 12 -8.80 33.33 -4.68
CA VAL A 12 -10.04 33.05 -3.95
C VAL A 12 -10.79 31.87 -4.55
N ALA A 13 -10.89 31.78 -5.88
CA ALA A 13 -11.53 30.64 -6.54
C ALA A 13 -10.78 29.33 -6.29
N ILE A 14 -9.44 29.33 -6.35
CA ILE A 14 -8.60 28.18 -5.99
C ILE A 14 -8.86 27.78 -4.54
N GLY A 15 -8.82 28.73 -3.61
CA GLY A 15 -9.07 28.50 -2.20
C GLY A 15 -10.45 27.90 -1.95
N ALA A 16 -11.50 28.47 -2.55
CA ALA A 16 -12.86 27.98 -2.43
C ALA A 16 -13.02 26.54 -2.95
N VAL A 17 -12.40 26.21 -4.09
CA VAL A 17 -12.42 24.84 -4.65
C VAL A 17 -11.68 23.87 -3.72
N LEU A 18 -10.51 24.26 -3.19
CA LEU A 18 -9.74 23.42 -2.27
C LEU A 18 -10.49 23.15 -0.97
N VAL A 19 -11.11 24.18 -0.39
CA VAL A 19 -11.91 24.10 0.84
C VAL A 19 -13.16 23.27 0.63
N THR A 20 -13.92 23.52 -0.45
CA THR A 20 -15.11 22.72 -0.76
C THR A 20 -14.74 21.25 -0.92
N ARG A 21 -13.63 20.97 -1.62
CA ARG A 21 -13.14 19.60 -1.79
C ARG A 21 -12.69 18.97 -0.47
N ALA A 22 -12.03 19.75 0.40
CA ALA A 22 -11.67 19.28 1.74
C ALA A 22 -12.95 18.88 2.50
N ILE A 23 -13.92 19.78 2.57
CA ILE A 23 -15.19 19.52 3.26
C ILE A 23 -15.85 18.24 2.73
N SER A 24 -15.96 18.07 1.41
CA SER A 24 -16.56 16.87 0.81
C SER A 24 -15.79 15.59 1.15
N VAL A 25 -14.46 15.59 1.04
CA VAL A 25 -13.63 14.41 1.30
C VAL A 25 -13.66 14.05 2.79
N TYR A 26 -13.43 15.02 3.68
CA TYR A 26 -13.46 14.78 5.12
C TYR A 26 -14.86 14.37 5.60
N SER A 27 -15.94 14.97 5.06
CA SER A 27 -17.32 14.58 5.41
C SER A 27 -17.65 13.18 4.92
N LEU A 28 -17.24 12.82 3.71
CA LEU A 28 -17.48 11.48 3.16
C LEU A 28 -16.64 10.42 3.87
N SER A 29 -15.38 10.73 4.21
CA SER A 29 -14.53 9.85 5.02
C SER A 29 -15.08 9.69 6.44
N ALA A 30 -15.58 10.76 7.05
CA ALA A 30 -16.24 10.68 8.36
C ALA A 30 -17.51 9.82 8.30
N LEU A 31 -18.34 10.00 7.27
CA LEU A 31 -19.54 9.19 7.07
C LEU A 31 -19.21 7.72 6.79
N SER A 32 -18.18 7.45 5.97
CA SER A 32 -17.68 6.11 5.70
C SER A 32 -17.16 5.43 6.96
N ASN A 33 -16.39 6.16 7.78
CA ASN A 33 -15.89 5.65 9.05
C ASN A 33 -17.03 5.35 10.03
N LEU A 34 -18.16 6.08 9.94
CA LEU A 34 -19.32 5.89 10.81
C LEU A 34 -20.26 4.76 10.35
N VAL A 35 -20.40 4.56 9.03
CA VAL A 35 -21.33 3.59 8.43
C VAL A 35 -20.66 2.24 8.14
N VAL A 36 -19.41 2.27 7.67
CA VAL A 36 -18.67 1.09 7.21
C VAL A 36 -17.56 0.68 8.20
N LYS A 37 -17.38 1.42 9.31
CA LYS A 37 -16.23 1.26 10.24
C LYS A 37 -14.87 1.24 9.53
N SER A 38 -14.77 1.85 8.35
CA SER A 38 -13.52 1.93 7.62
C SER A 38 -12.58 2.87 8.38
N ASN A 39 -11.54 2.33 9.02
CA ASN A 39 -10.55 3.08 9.83
C ASN A 39 -9.63 3.96 8.97
N ILE A 40 -10.22 4.86 8.17
CA ILE A 40 -9.53 5.77 7.27
C ILE A 40 -8.92 6.87 8.12
N GLY A 41 -7.64 6.74 8.44
CA GLY A 41 -6.90 7.68 9.26
C GLY A 41 -6.76 9.05 8.59
N LEU A 42 -6.50 10.09 9.39
CA LEU A 42 -6.34 11.47 8.89
C LEU A 42 -5.28 11.58 7.78
N LYS A 43 -4.25 10.73 7.80
CA LYS A 43 -3.23 10.65 6.74
C LYS A 43 -3.83 10.20 5.41
N GLU A 44 -4.64 9.16 5.40
CA GLU A 44 -5.30 8.64 4.20
C GLU A 44 -6.36 9.62 3.68
N GLN A 45 -7.10 10.29 4.58
CA GLN A 45 -8.05 11.35 4.19
C GLN A 45 -7.33 12.52 3.52
N THR A 46 -6.19 12.93 4.06
CA THR A 46 -5.36 14.01 3.49
C THR A 46 -4.77 13.58 2.14
N LEU A 47 -4.36 12.32 2.00
CA LEU A 47 -3.94 11.74 0.73
C LEU A 47 -5.09 11.71 -0.30
N LEU A 48 -6.29 11.31 0.09
CA LEU A 48 -7.47 11.29 -0.80
C LEU A 48 -7.86 12.70 -1.25
N TRP A 49 -7.80 13.67 -0.34
CA TRP A 49 -8.04 15.08 -0.65
C TRP A 49 -7.02 15.63 -1.66
N TRP A 50 -5.75 15.28 -1.50
CA TRP A 50 -4.66 15.81 -2.31
C TRP A 50 -4.42 15.06 -3.62
N GLY A 51 -4.54 13.73 -3.60
CA GLY A 51 -4.18 12.81 -4.68
C GLY A 51 -5.31 12.42 -5.62
N GLY A 52 -6.56 12.86 -5.38
CA GLY A 52 -7.70 12.40 -6.17
C GLY A 52 -7.58 12.71 -7.67
N LEU A 53 -7.57 11.63 -8.47
CA LEU A 53 -7.42 11.50 -9.93
C LEU A 53 -7.71 12.77 -10.74
N ARG A 54 -6.68 13.31 -11.40
CA ARG A 54 -6.83 14.32 -12.45
C ARG A 54 -6.14 13.85 -13.73
N GLY A 55 -6.82 12.95 -14.47
CA GLY A 55 -6.40 12.53 -15.80
C GLY A 55 -7.30 13.06 -16.94
N SER A 56 -8.61 13.17 -16.71
CA SER A 56 -9.60 13.38 -17.77
C SER A 56 -10.41 14.69 -17.65
N VAL A 57 -10.82 15.07 -16.43
CA VAL A 57 -11.70 16.24 -16.21
C VAL A 57 -11.00 17.56 -16.51
N SER A 58 -9.71 17.69 -16.24
CA SER A 58 -8.93 18.91 -16.52
C SER A 58 -8.84 19.24 -18.02
N ILE A 59 -8.78 18.21 -18.87
CA ILE A 59 -8.74 18.37 -20.33
C ILE A 59 -10.12 18.80 -20.85
N ALA A 60 -11.19 18.20 -20.34
CA ALA A 60 -12.56 18.56 -20.70
C ALA A 60 -12.92 20.01 -20.29
N LEU A 61 -12.45 20.47 -19.13
CA LEU A 61 -12.74 21.82 -18.64
C LEU A 61 -12.03 22.90 -19.46
N VAL A 62 -10.80 22.63 -19.93
CA VAL A 62 -10.09 23.47 -20.90
C VAL A 62 -10.87 23.61 -22.22
N LEU A 63 -11.47 22.51 -22.69
CA LEU A 63 -12.26 22.51 -23.93
C LEU A 63 -13.67 23.10 -23.75
N SER A 64 -14.17 23.20 -22.52
CA SER A 64 -15.53 23.66 -22.20
C SER A 64 -15.64 25.17 -22.00
N VAL A 65 -14.56 25.95 -22.11
CA VAL A 65 -14.62 27.42 -21.99
C VAL A 65 -15.48 28.00 -23.13
N PRO A 66 -16.65 28.61 -22.85
CA PRO A 66 -17.58 29.06 -23.89
C PRO A 66 -16.99 30.21 -24.72
N VAL A 67 -17.09 30.11 -26.05
CA VAL A 67 -16.53 31.07 -27.03
C VAL A 67 -17.28 32.42 -27.05
N VAL A 68 -18.40 32.53 -26.34
CA VAL A 68 -19.44 33.57 -26.55
C VAL A 68 -19.39 34.71 -25.50
N LEU A 69 -18.44 34.73 -24.56
CA LEU A 69 -18.37 35.79 -23.53
C LEU A 69 -17.47 36.99 -23.92
N PRO A 70 -17.89 38.24 -23.66
CA PRO A 70 -16.99 39.39 -23.67
C PRO A 70 -15.96 39.27 -22.53
N GLY A 71 -14.66 39.47 -22.81
CA GLY A 71 -13.56 39.25 -21.85
C GLY A 71 -12.97 37.83 -21.85
N ARG A 72 -13.28 37.04 -22.89
CA ARG A 72 -12.84 35.64 -23.08
C ARG A 72 -11.36 35.40 -22.82
N ASP A 73 -10.48 36.24 -23.32
CA ASP A 73 -9.03 35.99 -23.23
C ASP A 73 -8.54 36.03 -21.77
N GLU A 74 -9.14 36.90 -20.96
CA GLU A 74 -8.81 37.06 -19.55
C GLU A 74 -9.34 35.88 -18.71
N ILE A 75 -10.58 35.45 -18.95
CA ILE A 75 -11.19 34.28 -18.29
C ILE A 75 -10.48 32.99 -18.72
N THR A 76 -10.10 32.87 -19.99
CA THR A 76 -9.38 31.70 -20.51
C THR A 76 -8.00 31.62 -19.87
N ALA A 77 -7.26 32.73 -19.78
CA ALA A 77 -5.96 32.78 -19.11
C ALA A 77 -6.06 32.41 -17.63
N VAL A 78 -7.10 32.89 -16.93
CA VAL A 78 -7.41 32.54 -15.53
C VAL A 78 -7.64 31.04 -15.38
N VAL A 79 -8.55 30.45 -16.15
CA VAL A 79 -8.91 29.03 -16.05
C VAL A 79 -7.71 28.14 -16.40
N PHE A 80 -6.99 28.45 -17.49
CA PHE A 80 -5.77 27.73 -17.86
C PHE A 80 -4.70 27.84 -16.79
N GLY A 81 -4.48 29.03 -16.22
CA GLY A 81 -3.51 29.25 -15.15
C GLY A 81 -3.83 28.42 -13.91
N VAL A 82 -5.11 28.39 -13.48
CA VAL A 82 -5.57 27.58 -12.35
C VAL A 82 -5.37 26.08 -12.61
N VAL A 83 -5.75 25.60 -13.80
CA VAL A 83 -5.61 24.19 -14.15
C VAL A 83 -4.13 23.81 -14.23
N LEU A 84 -3.30 24.58 -14.92
CA LEU A 84 -1.87 24.29 -15.06
C LEU A 84 -1.15 24.35 -13.70
N PHE A 85 -1.44 25.36 -12.87
CA PHE A 85 -0.88 25.46 -11.53
C PHE A 85 -1.26 24.26 -10.66
N THR A 86 -2.54 23.88 -10.66
CA THR A 86 -2.98 22.73 -9.87
C THR A 86 -2.41 21.41 -10.41
N LEU A 87 -2.20 21.25 -11.72
CA LEU A 87 -1.55 20.07 -12.29
C LEU A 87 -0.07 19.99 -11.90
N LEU A 88 0.69 21.08 -12.05
CA LEU A 88 2.12 21.09 -11.77
C LEU A 88 2.40 21.01 -10.26
N VAL A 89 1.76 21.86 -9.46
CA VAL A 89 2.00 21.90 -8.01
C VAL A 89 1.44 20.66 -7.35
N GLN A 90 0.17 20.28 -7.58
CA GLN A 90 -0.35 19.08 -6.92
C GLN A 90 0.31 17.82 -7.45
N GLY A 91 0.60 17.73 -8.76
CA GLY A 91 1.31 16.58 -9.34
C GLY A 91 2.70 16.37 -8.74
N LEU A 92 3.52 17.42 -8.67
CA LEU A 92 4.87 17.34 -8.09
C LEU A 92 4.85 17.19 -6.56
N THR A 93 3.91 17.84 -5.87
CA THR A 93 3.81 17.78 -4.41
C THR A 93 3.20 16.48 -3.92
N THR A 94 2.41 15.76 -4.73
CA THR A 94 1.79 14.48 -4.30
C THR A 94 2.84 13.49 -3.82
N GLN A 95 3.91 13.26 -4.59
CA GLN A 95 4.96 12.32 -4.19
C GLN A 95 5.67 12.73 -2.89
N SER A 96 5.94 14.02 -2.70
CA SER A 96 6.54 14.55 -1.47
C SER A 96 5.58 14.40 -0.28
N MET A 97 4.31 14.68 -0.49
CA MET A 97 3.28 14.58 0.52
C MET A 97 3.05 13.13 0.97
N LEU A 98 3.04 12.15 0.06
CA LEU A 98 3.00 10.74 0.45
C LEU A 98 4.20 10.34 1.34
N LYS A 99 5.40 10.91 1.10
CA LYS A 99 6.58 10.69 1.95
C LYS A 99 6.42 11.35 3.32
N VAL A 100 5.98 12.61 3.37
CA VAL A 100 5.76 13.35 4.64
C VAL A 100 4.69 12.69 5.50
N LEU A 101 3.64 12.13 4.89
CA LEU A 101 2.60 11.41 5.60
C LEU A 101 3.04 10.01 6.06
N GLY A 102 4.21 9.52 5.61
CA GLY A 102 4.71 8.19 5.90
C GLY A 102 3.92 7.08 5.21
N LEU A 103 3.19 7.39 4.14
CA LEU A 103 2.39 6.44 3.36
C LEU A 103 3.23 5.78 2.25
N ILE A 104 4.31 6.43 1.83
CA ILE A 104 5.45 5.76 1.20
C ILE A 104 6.39 5.36 2.34
N GLY A 105 6.12 4.20 2.97
CA GLY A 105 7.09 3.60 3.89
C GLY A 105 8.39 3.36 3.14
N ASP A 106 9.53 3.66 3.77
CA ASP A 106 10.88 3.59 3.20
C ASP A 106 11.07 2.39 2.25
N GLN A 107 10.83 2.59 0.95
CA GLN A 107 10.94 1.53 -0.05
C GLN A 107 12.28 0.78 0.01
N PRO A 108 13.45 1.44 0.17
CA PRO A 108 14.71 0.70 0.28
C PRO A 108 14.78 -0.16 1.56
N LEU A 109 14.29 0.35 2.69
CA LEU A 109 14.24 -0.41 3.95
C LEU A 109 13.29 -1.61 3.83
N ARG A 110 12.08 -1.40 3.29
CA ARG A 110 11.10 -2.46 3.08
C ARG A 110 11.62 -3.51 2.11
N GLN A 111 12.30 -3.10 1.06
CA GLN A 111 12.91 -4.02 0.11
C GLN A 111 14.04 -4.83 0.75
N GLU A 112 14.97 -4.19 1.46
CA GLU A 112 16.04 -4.89 2.18
C GLU A 112 15.48 -5.88 3.21
N TYR A 113 14.42 -5.48 3.90
CA TYR A 113 13.71 -6.31 4.86
C TYR A 113 13.06 -7.53 4.20
N MET A 114 12.35 -7.33 3.09
CA MET A 114 11.72 -8.40 2.31
C MET A 114 12.77 -9.37 1.75
N GLU A 115 13.89 -8.87 1.22
CA GLU A 115 14.99 -9.70 0.73
C GLU A 115 15.61 -10.55 1.84
N THR A 116 15.83 -9.96 3.02
CA THR A 116 16.39 -10.66 4.19
C THR A 116 15.42 -11.76 4.69
N THR A 117 14.14 -11.43 4.77
CA THR A 117 13.08 -12.37 5.16
C THR A 117 12.95 -13.53 4.17
N ALA A 118 12.96 -13.25 2.86
CA ALA A 118 12.91 -14.28 1.82
C ALA A 118 14.10 -15.24 1.90
N ARG A 119 15.32 -14.73 2.11
CA ARG A 119 16.51 -15.58 2.32
C ARG A 119 16.36 -16.49 3.53
N ARG A 120 15.84 -15.96 4.65
CA ARG A 120 15.59 -16.75 5.87
C ARG A 120 14.59 -17.87 5.61
N VAL A 121 13.47 -17.57 4.95
CA VAL A 121 12.45 -18.57 4.63
C VAL A 121 13.01 -19.65 3.70
N ALA A 122 13.76 -19.27 2.67
CA ALA A 122 14.39 -20.21 1.75
C ALA A 122 15.38 -21.15 2.47
N LEU A 123 16.29 -20.60 3.28
CA LEU A 123 17.25 -21.41 4.04
C LEU A 123 16.56 -22.32 5.07
N LYS A 124 15.46 -21.87 5.67
CA LYS A 124 14.68 -22.71 6.60
C LYS A 124 14.02 -23.89 5.88
N ARG A 125 13.49 -23.69 4.67
CA ARG A 125 12.96 -24.77 3.83
C ARG A 125 14.07 -25.77 3.45
N VAL A 126 15.26 -25.28 3.08
CA VAL A 126 16.43 -26.15 2.81
C VAL A 126 16.82 -26.94 4.04
N LEU A 127 16.92 -26.30 5.21
CA LEU A 127 17.25 -26.98 6.47
C LEU A 127 16.24 -28.08 6.81
N ASN A 128 14.94 -27.80 6.63
CA ASN A 128 13.88 -28.78 6.86
C ASN A 128 14.02 -29.98 5.91
N TYR A 129 14.24 -29.74 4.63
CA TYR A 129 14.45 -30.80 3.64
C TYR A 129 15.67 -31.67 3.98
N VAL A 130 16.79 -31.04 4.33
CA VAL A 130 18.00 -31.74 4.76
C VAL A 130 17.75 -32.57 6.02
N SER A 131 17.00 -32.03 6.99
CA SER A 131 16.66 -32.76 8.21
C SER A 131 15.76 -33.98 7.96
N GLU A 132 14.93 -33.92 6.92
CA GLU A 132 14.07 -35.02 6.50
C GLU A 132 14.87 -36.15 5.84
N LEU A 133 15.84 -35.80 4.97
CA LEU A 133 16.74 -36.78 4.35
C LEU A 133 17.59 -37.56 5.37
N VAL A 134 18.06 -36.89 6.42
CA VAL A 134 18.78 -37.56 7.53
C VAL A 134 17.87 -38.59 8.21
N ARG A 135 16.57 -38.29 8.35
CA ARG A 135 15.59 -39.19 8.97
C ARG A 135 15.32 -40.44 8.14
N LEU A 136 15.47 -40.33 6.81
CA LEU A 136 15.24 -41.43 5.86
C LEU A 136 16.46 -42.37 5.68
N GLN A 137 17.57 -42.14 6.40
CA GLN A 137 18.81 -42.94 6.35
C GLN A 137 19.48 -43.05 4.96
N GLU A 138 19.16 -42.16 4.01
CA GLU A 138 19.63 -42.31 2.63
C GLU A 138 21.12 -41.97 2.43
N ILE A 139 21.77 -41.23 3.35
CA ILE A 139 23.11 -40.63 3.14
C ILE A 139 23.92 -40.51 4.48
N ASP A 140 25.26 -40.39 4.40
CA ASP A 140 26.24 -40.29 5.51
C ASP A 140 25.93 -39.17 6.55
N PRO A 141 25.71 -39.50 7.84
CA PRO A 141 25.38 -38.55 8.91
C PRO A 141 26.40 -37.44 9.17
N GLU A 142 27.68 -37.66 8.86
CA GLU A 142 28.76 -36.73 9.24
C GLU A 142 28.84 -35.54 8.27
N TYR A 143 28.60 -35.78 6.97
CA TYR A 143 28.49 -34.73 5.96
C TYR A 143 27.31 -33.79 6.24
N TYR A 144 26.19 -34.33 6.72
CA TYR A 144 25.00 -33.53 7.06
C TYR A 144 25.17 -32.65 8.26
N ARG A 145 25.87 -33.12 9.30
CA ARG A 145 26.04 -32.33 10.52
C ARG A 145 26.74 -31.01 10.22
N TYR A 146 27.77 -31.05 9.39
CA TYR A 146 28.47 -29.85 8.94
C TYR A 146 27.56 -28.88 8.18
N GLN A 147 26.77 -29.38 7.22
CA GLN A 147 25.89 -28.53 6.41
C GLN A 147 24.72 -27.96 7.23
N ALA A 148 24.16 -28.75 8.15
CA ALA A 148 23.10 -28.29 9.05
C ALA A 148 23.62 -27.22 10.02
N GLU A 149 24.80 -27.40 10.60
CA GLU A 149 25.44 -26.39 11.46
C GLU A 149 25.71 -25.08 10.69
N PHE A 150 26.19 -25.17 9.46
CA PHE A 150 26.38 -24.00 8.60
C PHE A 150 25.06 -23.27 8.32
N LEU A 151 24.03 -23.99 7.88
CA LEU A 151 22.71 -23.43 7.59
C LEU A 151 22.05 -22.80 8.83
N GLN A 152 22.17 -23.44 9.99
CA GLN A 152 21.66 -22.90 11.26
C GLN A 152 22.39 -21.62 11.66
N LYS A 153 23.70 -21.54 11.44
CA LYS A 153 24.48 -20.34 11.71
C LYS A 153 24.04 -19.17 10.83
N GLU A 154 23.89 -19.39 9.52
CA GLU A 154 23.40 -18.38 8.58
C GLU A 154 21.97 -17.93 8.92
N LEU A 155 21.09 -18.87 9.26
CA LEU A 155 19.72 -18.56 9.70
C LEU A 155 19.70 -17.69 10.95
N LYS A 156 20.60 -17.96 11.91
CA LYS A 156 20.72 -17.15 13.13
C LYS A 156 21.14 -15.71 12.81
N GLN A 157 22.11 -15.53 11.92
CA GLN A 157 22.55 -14.19 11.51
C GLN A 157 21.45 -13.41 10.78
N LEU A 158 20.69 -14.07 9.91
CA LEU A 158 19.54 -13.45 9.24
C LEU A 158 18.43 -13.08 10.23
N GLN A 159 18.16 -13.94 11.21
CA GLN A 159 17.18 -13.65 12.26
C GLN A 159 17.61 -12.45 13.10
N GLU A 160 18.86 -12.38 13.56
CA GLU A 160 19.39 -11.23 14.31
C GLU A 160 19.29 -9.92 13.52
N LYS A 161 19.53 -9.97 12.19
CA LYS A 161 19.35 -8.81 11.30
C LYS A 161 17.88 -8.38 11.23
N ILE A 162 16.96 -9.32 11.05
CA ILE A 162 15.51 -9.06 11.01
C ILE A 162 15.04 -8.46 12.32
N ASP A 163 15.43 -9.06 13.46
CA ASP A 163 15.05 -8.60 14.80
C ASP A 163 15.53 -7.16 15.05
N LYS A 164 16.75 -6.83 14.60
CA LYS A 164 17.29 -5.46 14.67
C LYS A 164 16.47 -4.48 13.83
N MET A 165 16.13 -4.83 12.59
CA MET A 165 15.31 -3.98 11.71
C MET A 165 13.91 -3.76 12.29
N GLN A 166 13.31 -4.80 12.87
CA GLN A 166 12.01 -4.72 13.53
C GLN A 166 12.04 -3.85 14.81
N ALA A 167 13.13 -3.93 15.58
CA ALA A 167 13.33 -3.10 16.77
C ALA A 167 13.51 -1.62 16.43
N GLU A 168 14.21 -1.30 15.34
CA GLU A 168 14.40 0.06 14.85
C GLU A 168 13.13 0.64 14.19
N HIS A 169 12.28 -0.23 13.63
CA HIS A 169 11.10 0.17 12.86
C HIS A 169 9.86 -0.67 13.20
N SER A 170 9.08 -0.23 14.18
CA SER A 170 7.85 -0.92 14.63
C SER A 170 6.82 -1.17 13.51
N GLN A 171 6.82 -0.33 12.47
CA GLN A 171 6.00 -0.49 11.26
C GLN A 171 6.29 -1.79 10.49
N LEU A 172 7.49 -2.38 10.60
CA LEU A 172 7.85 -3.63 9.93
C LEU A 172 7.18 -4.84 10.59
N VAL A 173 6.91 -4.78 11.89
CA VAL A 173 6.20 -5.86 12.62
C VAL A 173 4.76 -5.98 12.13
N ALA A 174 4.09 -4.85 11.91
CA ALA A 174 2.73 -4.84 11.35
C ALA A 174 2.71 -5.37 9.91
N LEU A 175 3.73 -5.02 9.11
CA LEU A 175 3.89 -5.55 7.76
C LEU A 175 4.09 -7.07 7.77
N ASP A 176 4.92 -7.60 8.68
CA ASP A 176 5.16 -9.04 8.83
C ASP A 176 3.89 -9.82 9.16
N MET A 177 3.09 -9.31 10.09
CA MET A 177 1.83 -9.94 10.46
C MET A 177 0.86 -9.98 9.27
N LYS A 178 0.81 -8.91 8.48
CA LYS A 178 -0.01 -8.87 7.26
C LYS A 178 0.49 -9.88 6.22
N LEU A 179 1.79 -9.88 5.93
CA LEU A 179 2.39 -10.80 4.94
C LEU A 179 2.23 -12.27 5.37
N LEU A 180 2.35 -12.57 6.66
CA LEU A 180 2.13 -13.91 7.19
C LEU A 180 0.67 -14.35 6.99
N ARG A 181 -0.30 -13.47 7.26
CA ARG A 181 -1.71 -13.78 7.01
C ARG A 181 -1.95 -14.09 5.53
N GLU A 182 -1.40 -13.29 4.62
CA GLU A 182 -1.47 -13.52 3.17
C GLU A 182 -0.86 -14.89 2.81
N GLU A 183 0.35 -15.21 3.29
CA GLU A 183 1.01 -16.50 3.01
C GLU A 183 0.19 -17.70 3.55
N LEU A 184 -0.41 -17.57 4.74
CA LEU A 184 -1.24 -18.63 5.33
C LEU A 184 -2.50 -18.89 4.49
N VAL A 185 -3.16 -17.83 4.01
CA VAL A 185 -4.33 -17.93 3.13
C VAL A 185 -3.93 -18.55 1.79
N ASP A 186 -2.78 -18.16 1.23
CA ASP A 186 -2.28 -18.72 -0.04
C ASP A 186 -1.99 -20.22 0.06
N ILE A 187 -1.34 -20.66 1.15
CA ILE A 187 -1.07 -22.09 1.42
C ILE A 187 -2.38 -22.87 1.51
N GLU A 188 -3.37 -22.34 2.22
CA GLU A 188 -4.69 -22.97 2.34
C GLU A 188 -5.38 -23.08 0.96
N ALA A 189 -5.41 -21.98 0.21
CA ALA A 189 -6.02 -21.93 -1.12
C ALA A 189 -5.34 -22.90 -2.09
N GLU A 190 -4.01 -22.98 -2.08
CA GLU A 190 -3.24 -23.90 -2.91
C GLU A 190 -3.56 -25.36 -2.53
N THR A 191 -3.66 -25.65 -1.23
CA THR A 191 -4.04 -26.99 -0.74
C THR A 191 -5.45 -27.38 -1.21
N TYR A 192 -6.43 -26.47 -1.15
CA TYR A 192 -7.76 -26.74 -1.69
C TYR A 192 -7.74 -26.98 -3.20
N ALA A 193 -6.96 -26.20 -3.94
CA ALA A 193 -6.79 -26.40 -5.38
C ALA A 193 -6.20 -27.77 -5.70
N GLU A 194 -5.23 -28.27 -4.92
CA GLU A 194 -4.69 -29.62 -5.08
C GLU A 194 -5.75 -30.71 -4.87
N PHE A 195 -6.59 -30.57 -3.85
CA PHE A 195 -7.65 -31.55 -3.56
C PHE A 195 -8.74 -31.57 -4.63
N ILE A 196 -9.07 -30.41 -5.21
CA ILE A 196 -9.99 -30.31 -6.35
C ILE A 196 -9.39 -31.00 -7.58
N ARG A 197 -8.11 -30.73 -7.91
CA ARG A 197 -7.42 -31.39 -9.03
C ARG A 197 -7.33 -32.90 -8.85
N ALA A 198 -7.19 -33.37 -7.61
CA ALA A 198 -7.20 -34.79 -7.26
C ALA A 198 -8.60 -35.43 -7.27
N GLY A 199 -9.66 -34.67 -7.55
CA GLY A 199 -11.04 -35.16 -7.54
C GLY A 199 -11.57 -35.52 -6.15
N LYS A 200 -10.88 -35.10 -5.08
CA LYS A 200 -11.28 -35.34 -3.68
C LYS A 200 -12.29 -34.31 -3.18
N LEU A 201 -12.41 -33.19 -3.89
CA LEU A 201 -13.28 -32.07 -3.56
C LEU A 201 -14.07 -31.65 -4.80
N ASN A 202 -15.39 -31.53 -4.66
CA ASN A 202 -16.31 -31.29 -5.79
C ASN A 202 -16.63 -29.81 -6.02
N SER A 203 -16.16 -28.91 -5.15
CA SER A 203 -16.51 -27.50 -5.19
C SER A 203 -15.35 -26.63 -4.73
N ASN A 204 -15.28 -25.41 -5.28
CA ASN A 204 -14.41 -24.37 -4.74
C ASN A 204 -14.93 -23.95 -3.37
N ILE A 205 -14.06 -24.03 -2.37
CA ILE A 205 -14.30 -23.56 -1.01
C ILE A 205 -13.46 -22.31 -0.78
N SER A 206 -14.03 -21.34 -0.08
CA SER A 206 -13.31 -20.15 0.37
C SER A 206 -12.25 -20.55 1.40
N PRO A 207 -11.05 -19.94 1.38
CA PRO A 207 -10.07 -20.11 2.46
C PRO A 207 -10.67 -19.69 3.80
N LEU A 208 -10.74 -20.62 4.76
CA LEU A 208 -11.26 -20.38 6.10
C LEU A 208 -10.46 -19.30 6.82
N LEU A 209 -9.14 -19.28 6.60
CA LEU A 209 -8.27 -18.30 7.24
C LEU A 209 -8.57 -16.88 6.77
N ALA A 210 -9.03 -16.69 5.53
CA ALA A 210 -9.46 -15.37 5.06
C ALA A 210 -10.65 -14.87 5.88
N GLU A 211 -11.66 -15.72 6.07
CA GLU A 211 -12.86 -15.40 6.86
C GLU A 211 -12.51 -15.12 8.34
N VAL A 212 -11.64 -15.95 8.93
CA VAL A 212 -11.21 -15.78 10.33
C VAL A 212 -10.41 -14.49 10.54
N PHE A 213 -9.60 -14.08 9.56
CA PHE A 213 -8.85 -12.83 9.65
C PHE A 213 -9.76 -11.61 9.48
N GLU A 214 -10.77 -11.67 8.60
CA GLU A 214 -11.78 -10.63 8.44
C GLU A 214 -12.63 -10.44 9.72
N GLU A 215 -13.13 -11.53 10.31
CA GLU A 215 -13.95 -11.45 11.55
C GLU A 215 -13.19 -10.85 12.73
N LYS A 216 -11.87 -11.12 12.84
CA LYS A 216 -11.04 -10.54 13.90
C LYS A 216 -10.82 -9.05 13.71
N GLU A 217 -10.68 -8.58 12.48
CA GLU A 217 -10.53 -7.14 12.19
C GLU A 217 -11.83 -6.36 12.50
N GLU A 218 -12.99 -6.99 12.35
CA GLU A 218 -14.29 -6.42 12.74
C GLU A 218 -14.51 -6.36 14.27
N GLN A 219 -13.90 -7.27 15.03
CA GLN A 219 -13.99 -7.31 16.50
C GLN A 219 -13.00 -6.36 17.20
N GLU A 220 -11.85 -6.08 16.56
CA GLU A 220 -10.84 -5.14 17.06
C GLU A 220 -11.09 -3.68 16.64
N SER A 221 -12.11 -3.41 15.81
CA SER A 221 -12.55 -2.07 15.33
C SER A 221 -13.81 -1.53 16.01
#